data_AF-A0A7N0SWV2-F1
#
_entry.id   AF-A0A7N0SWV2-F1
#
_cell.length_a   1.000
_cell.length_b   1.000
_cell.length_c   1.000
_cell.angle_alpha   90.00
_cell.angle_beta   90.00
_cell.angle_gamma   90.00
#
_symmetry.space_group_name_H-M   'P 1'
#
loop_
_entity.id
_entity.type
_entity.pdbx_description
1 polymer ?
#
loop_
_entity_poly.entity_id
_entity_poly.type
_entity_poly.pdbx_seq_one_letter_code
_entity_poly.pdbx_strand_id
1 'polypeptide(L)'
;MNMEGVEGVSAPPPRFTLTPIQTLKEDILFCVDGDAESQVEMKIATGASGRPLTRLDAIKQAILMFVNAKTTIDPNHRFAFCAIGKSVSWVRKEFNNDVDSALSALRSISVNPTGGLADLTHLFRVAAHEAKKSRAQNRLFRVILFYCRSSSPPHHQWPASQKLFTLDVVYLHDKPGPENCPQKVYDALVDALEHVSEYEAFIFESGQGLPRVLFRQVSTLLAHPQQRCVQDDLDIPKSLARKTPPADAMTGAEVIPVPSQ
;
A
#
# COMPACT_ATOMS: atom_id res chain seq x y z
N MET A 1 20.02 -6.90 -70.50
CA MET A 1 19.53 -5.80 -69.65
C MET A 1 18.05 -5.67 -69.93
N ASN A 2 17.09 -5.83 -69.02
CA ASN A 2 17.08 -6.02 -67.58
C ASN A 2 15.86 -6.90 -67.24
N MET A 3 16.00 -7.81 -66.27
CA MET A 3 14.87 -8.41 -65.56
C MET A 3 14.46 -7.43 -64.46
N GLU A 4 13.26 -6.87 -64.54
CA GLU A 4 12.67 -6.12 -63.43
C GLU A 4 12.10 -7.11 -62.41
N GLY A 5 12.61 -7.01 -61.18
CA GLY A 5 12.19 -7.82 -60.05
C GLY A 5 10.82 -7.40 -59.56
N VAL A 6 9.97 -8.40 -59.31
CA VAL A 6 8.70 -8.24 -58.60
C VAL A 6 9.04 -8.01 -57.13
N GLU A 7 8.86 -6.77 -56.66
CA GLU A 7 8.93 -6.44 -55.24
C GLU A 7 7.85 -7.21 -54.47
N GLY A 8 8.31 -8.06 -53.55
CA GLY A 8 7.43 -8.76 -52.61
C GLY A 8 6.75 -7.75 -51.70
N VAL A 9 5.42 -7.72 -51.73
CA VAL A 9 4.59 -6.93 -50.82
C VAL A 9 4.89 -7.39 -49.39
N SER A 10 5.63 -6.58 -48.64
CA SER A 10 5.92 -6.85 -47.24
C SER A 10 4.63 -6.81 -46.43
N ALA A 11 4.29 -7.90 -45.75
CA ALA A 11 3.15 -7.94 -44.85
C ALA A 11 3.29 -6.85 -43.77
N PRO A 12 2.18 -6.18 -43.39
CA PRO A 12 2.22 -5.16 -42.35
C PRO A 12 2.72 -5.78 -41.04
N PRO A 13 3.49 -5.02 -40.23
CA PRO A 13 4.00 -5.52 -38.97
C PRO A 13 2.84 -6.01 -38.10
N PRO A 14 3.00 -7.12 -37.36
CA PRO A 14 1.95 -7.65 -36.52
C PRO A 14 1.52 -6.58 -35.52
N ARG A 15 0.20 -6.36 -35.42
CA ARG A 15 -0.36 -5.44 -34.43
C ARG A 15 0.09 -5.91 -33.06
N PHE A 16 0.65 -4.98 -32.27
CA PHE A 16 1.03 -5.27 -30.89
C PHE A 16 -0.22 -5.71 -30.12
N THR A 17 -0.24 -6.99 -29.73
CA THR A 17 -1.28 -7.60 -28.90
C THR A 17 -0.63 -8.06 -27.60
N LEU A 18 -1.12 -7.53 -26.47
CA LEU A 18 -0.73 -8.01 -25.16
C LEU A 18 -1.34 -9.40 -24.92
N THR A 19 -0.52 -10.37 -24.53
CA THR A 19 -1.00 -11.67 -24.08
C THR A 19 -1.83 -11.46 -22.81
N PRO A 20 -3.08 -11.94 -22.73
CA PRO A 20 -3.86 -11.88 -21.50
C PRO A 20 -3.13 -12.66 -20.41
N ILE A 21 -2.64 -11.95 -19.37
CA ILE A 21 -2.11 -12.59 -18.17
C ILE A 21 -3.26 -12.69 -17.19
N GLN A 22 -3.74 -13.91 -16.95
CA GLN A 22 -4.73 -14.15 -15.90
C GLN A 22 -4.04 -14.04 -14.54
N THR A 23 -4.37 -13.00 -13.79
CA THR A 23 -3.89 -12.86 -12.41
C THR A 23 -4.65 -13.79 -11.48
N LEU A 24 -3.91 -14.33 -10.51
CA LEU A 24 -4.50 -15.10 -9.43
C LEU A 24 -5.40 -14.21 -8.57
N LYS A 25 -6.37 -14.82 -7.89
CA LYS A 25 -7.16 -14.09 -6.88
C LYS A 25 -6.36 -14.02 -5.59
N GLU A 26 -6.45 -12.89 -4.90
CA GLU A 26 -5.69 -12.66 -3.66
C GLU A 26 -6.51 -13.03 -2.41
N ASP A 27 -5.85 -13.69 -1.46
CA ASP A 27 -6.19 -13.68 -0.04
C ASP A 27 -5.26 -12.68 0.65
N ILE A 28 -5.85 -11.63 1.23
CA ILE A 28 -5.12 -10.49 1.77
C ILE A 28 -5.32 -10.44 3.29
N LEU A 29 -4.24 -10.61 4.04
CA LEU A 29 -4.21 -10.45 5.49
C LEU A 29 -3.79 -9.02 5.84
N PHE A 30 -4.70 -8.26 6.44
CA PHE A 30 -4.35 -6.98 7.07
C PHE A 30 -3.84 -7.23 8.48
N CYS A 31 -2.62 -6.75 8.76
CA CYS A 31 -2.04 -6.75 10.09
C CYS A 31 -1.88 -5.31 10.57
N VAL A 32 -2.51 -4.95 11.70
CA VAL A 32 -2.43 -3.58 12.25
C VAL A 32 -1.66 -3.60 13.56
N ASP A 33 -0.65 -2.73 13.69
CA ASP A 33 0.04 -2.52 14.95
C ASP A 33 -0.87 -1.87 15.98
N GLY A 34 -1.12 -2.60 17.07
CA GLY A 34 -1.97 -2.19 18.17
C GLY A 34 -1.22 -1.40 19.25
N ASP A 35 -0.01 -0.92 18.99
CA ASP A 35 0.75 -0.13 19.95
C ASP A 35 0.10 1.22 20.29
N ALA A 36 0.47 1.80 21.44
CA ALA A 36 0.04 3.15 21.83
C ALA A 36 0.46 4.22 20.82
N GLU A 37 1.56 4.04 20.08
CA GLU A 37 1.98 4.93 19.00
C GLU A 37 0.96 5.00 17.84
N SER A 38 0.02 4.04 17.74
CA SER A 38 -1.11 4.11 16.80
C SER A 38 -2.19 5.13 17.22
N GLN A 39 -2.18 5.61 18.46
CA GLN A 39 -3.12 6.62 18.96
C GLN A 39 -2.68 8.05 18.73
N VAL A 40 -1.47 8.27 18.21
CA VAL A 40 -0.99 9.61 17.90
C VAL A 40 -1.92 10.25 16.86
N GLU A 41 -2.28 11.51 17.11
CA GLU A 41 -3.15 12.29 16.23
C GLU A 41 -2.46 12.61 14.91
N MET A 42 -3.23 12.53 13.82
CA MET A 42 -2.80 12.94 12.50
C MET A 42 -2.98 14.45 12.32
N LYS A 43 -2.02 15.09 11.63
CA LYS A 43 -2.05 16.53 11.35
C LYS A 43 -3.23 16.89 10.45
N ILE A 44 -3.92 17.98 10.82
CA ILE A 44 -4.96 18.64 10.01
C ILE A 44 -6.21 17.77 9.81
N ALA A 45 -6.36 16.70 10.60
CA ALA A 45 -7.42 15.74 10.45
C ALA A 45 -8.46 15.88 11.57
N THR A 46 -9.45 16.75 11.36
CA THR A 46 -10.72 16.63 12.08
C THR A 46 -11.51 15.51 11.42
N GLY A 47 -11.78 14.43 12.16
CA GLY A 47 -12.67 13.37 11.70
C GLY A 47 -14.07 13.92 11.39
N ALA A 48 -14.92 13.11 10.76
CA ALA A 48 -16.28 13.51 10.38
C ALA A 48 -17.14 14.04 11.56
N SER A 49 -16.76 13.72 12.80
CA SER A 49 -17.39 14.15 14.05
C SER A 49 -16.71 15.36 14.72
N GLY A 50 -15.73 16.00 14.07
CA GLY A 50 -14.90 17.07 14.65
C GLY A 50 -13.85 16.59 15.65
N ARG A 51 -13.80 15.28 15.94
CA ARG A 51 -12.79 14.69 16.83
C ARG A 51 -11.42 14.59 16.13
N PRO A 52 -10.31 14.70 16.86
CA PRO A 52 -8.99 14.40 16.30
C PRO A 52 -8.95 12.98 15.72
N LEU A 53 -8.40 12.85 14.51
CA LEU A 53 -8.24 11.56 13.84
C LEU A 53 -6.90 10.94 14.24
N THR A 54 -6.90 9.79 14.88
CA THR A 54 -5.67 9.06 15.22
C THR A 54 -5.10 8.31 14.01
N ARG A 55 -3.83 7.87 14.06
CA ARG A 55 -3.26 6.96 13.05
C ARG A 55 -4.11 5.71 12.91
N LEU A 56 -4.54 5.10 14.01
CA LEU A 56 -5.39 3.90 14.00
C LEU A 56 -6.73 4.16 13.29
N ASP A 57 -7.38 5.29 13.55
CA ASP A 57 -8.62 5.65 12.86
C ASP A 57 -8.42 5.83 11.36
N ALA A 58 -7.34 6.49 10.97
CA ALA A 58 -6.99 6.69 9.56
C ALA A 58 -6.62 5.36 8.87
N ILE A 59 -5.90 4.46 9.54
CA ILE A 59 -5.60 3.10 9.06
C ILE A 59 -6.91 2.34 8.81
N LYS A 60 -7.84 2.35 9.76
CA LYS A 60 -9.15 1.69 9.60
C LYS A 60 -9.92 2.22 8.40
N GLN A 61 -9.96 3.55 8.23
CA GLN A 61 -10.60 4.17 7.07
C GLN A 61 -9.91 3.81 5.75
N ALA A 62 -8.57 3.79 5.73
CA ALA A 62 -7.81 3.44 4.54
C ALA A 62 -7.97 1.97 4.15
N ILE A 63 -8.00 1.05 5.12
CA ILE A 63 -8.30 -0.37 4.87
C ILE A 63 -9.72 -0.55 4.35
N LEU A 64 -10.71 0.15 4.92
CA LEU A 64 -12.08 0.08 4.42
C LEU A 64 -12.20 0.58 2.98
N MET A 65 -11.52 1.68 2.64
CA MET A 65 -11.41 2.17 1.26
C MET A 65 -10.77 1.10 0.36
N PHE A 66 -9.67 0.49 0.81
CA PHE A 66 -9.00 -0.57 0.07
C PHE A 66 -9.93 -1.75 -0.21
N VAL A 67 -10.61 -2.28 0.81
CA VAL A 67 -11.51 -3.44 0.68
C VAL A 67 -12.60 -3.14 -0.34
N ASN A 68 -13.26 -1.98 -0.23
CA ASN A 68 -14.28 -1.57 -1.22
C ASN A 68 -13.71 -1.51 -2.64
N ALA A 69 -12.57 -0.83 -2.83
CA ALA A 69 -11.96 -0.68 -4.14
C ALA A 69 -11.48 -2.03 -4.71
N LYS A 70 -10.87 -2.88 -3.88
CA LYS A 70 -10.32 -4.17 -4.30
C LYS A 70 -11.42 -5.19 -4.64
N THR A 71 -12.52 -5.20 -3.87
CA THR A 71 -13.73 -5.97 -4.21
C THR A 71 -14.39 -5.45 -5.50
N THR A 72 -14.36 -4.14 -5.75
CA THR A 72 -14.86 -3.56 -7.01
C THR A 72 -14.01 -3.99 -8.21
N ILE A 73 -12.69 -4.09 -8.04
CA ILE A 73 -11.77 -4.59 -9.08
C ILE A 73 -12.06 -6.07 -9.37
N ASP A 74 -12.19 -6.89 -8.33
CA ASP A 74 -12.60 -8.29 -8.46
C ASP A 74 -13.25 -8.78 -7.15
N PRO A 75 -14.53 -9.21 -7.19
CA PRO A 75 -15.24 -9.63 -6.00
C PRO A 75 -14.72 -10.95 -5.42
N ASN A 76 -13.85 -11.68 -6.12
CA ASN A 76 -13.26 -12.92 -5.65
C ASN A 76 -12.02 -12.72 -4.77
N HIS A 77 -11.54 -11.50 -4.57
CA HIS A 77 -10.55 -11.21 -3.53
C HIS A 77 -11.13 -11.41 -2.14
N ARG A 78 -10.34 -11.92 -1.19
CA ARG A 78 -10.80 -12.16 0.18
C ARG A 78 -9.87 -11.52 1.19
N PHE A 79 -10.40 -11.17 2.34
CA PHE A 79 -9.73 -10.40 3.37
C PHE A 79 -9.84 -11.09 4.74
N ALA A 80 -8.77 -11.03 5.51
CA ALA A 80 -8.73 -11.39 6.92
C ALA A 80 -7.96 -10.32 7.71
N PHE A 81 -8.10 -10.33 9.03
CA PHE A 81 -7.61 -9.27 9.90
C PHE A 81 -6.92 -9.83 11.12
N CYS A 82 -5.73 -9.33 11.41
CA CYS A 82 -5.02 -9.55 12.66
C CYS A 82 -4.47 -8.22 13.20
N ALA A 83 -4.12 -8.23 14.48
CA ALA A 83 -3.41 -7.14 15.14
C ALA A 83 -2.10 -7.66 15.71
N ILE A 84 -1.09 -6.79 15.82
CA ILE A 84 0.16 -7.10 16.49
C ILE A 84 0.33 -6.23 17.74
N GLY A 85 0.43 -6.89 18.89
CA GLY A 85 0.87 -6.30 20.16
C GLY A 85 2.28 -6.79 20.48
N LYS A 86 2.43 -7.49 21.61
CA LYS A 86 3.62 -8.33 21.87
C LYS A 86 3.68 -9.57 20.98
N SER A 87 2.51 -10.05 20.55
CA SER A 87 2.35 -11.15 19.61
C SER A 87 1.18 -10.85 18.67
N VAL A 88 1.10 -11.60 17.56
CA VAL A 88 -0.05 -11.55 16.65
C VAL A 88 -1.29 -12.19 17.29
N SER A 89 -2.43 -11.50 17.16
CA SER A 89 -3.76 -12.01 17.48
C SER A 89 -4.70 -11.88 16.30
N TRP A 90 -5.56 -12.89 16.09
CA TRP A 90 -6.61 -12.82 15.10
C TRP A 90 -7.71 -11.86 15.55
N VAL A 91 -8.11 -10.97 14.65
CA VAL A 91 -9.29 -10.12 14.79
C VAL A 91 -10.45 -10.76 14.04
N ARG A 92 -10.18 -11.27 12.84
CA ARG A 92 -11.08 -12.09 12.04
C ARG A 92 -10.25 -13.02 11.16
N LYS A 93 -10.44 -14.33 11.32
CA LYS A 93 -9.59 -15.34 10.68
C LYS A 93 -10.14 -15.82 9.35
N GLU A 94 -11.45 -15.85 9.19
CA GLU A 94 -12.11 -16.33 7.97
C GLU A 94 -11.91 -15.35 6.82
N PHE A 95 -11.20 -15.79 5.77
CA PHE A 95 -11.07 -15.03 4.52
C PHE A 95 -12.42 -14.93 3.81
N ASN A 96 -12.95 -13.72 3.67
CA ASN A 96 -14.20 -13.42 2.96
C ASN A 96 -14.12 -12.07 2.26
N ASN A 97 -15.08 -11.76 1.40
CA ASN A 97 -15.15 -10.52 0.62
C ASN A 97 -16.26 -9.57 1.10
N ASP A 98 -16.86 -9.84 2.26
CA ASP A 98 -17.97 -9.06 2.80
C ASP A 98 -17.46 -7.77 3.47
N VAL A 99 -17.95 -6.63 2.98
CA VAL A 99 -17.56 -5.30 3.45
C VAL A 99 -18.06 -5.06 4.89
N ASP A 100 -19.22 -5.59 5.27
CA ASP A 100 -19.76 -5.42 6.63
C ASP A 100 -18.95 -6.23 7.65
N SER A 101 -18.58 -7.46 7.29
CA SER A 101 -17.60 -8.28 8.00
C SER A 101 -16.26 -7.57 8.20
N ALA A 102 -15.73 -6.92 7.17
CA ALA A 102 -14.52 -6.11 7.25
C ALA A 102 -14.69 -4.90 8.18
N LEU A 103 -15.79 -4.15 8.04
CA LEU A 103 -16.10 -3.01 8.90
C LEU A 103 -16.22 -3.42 10.38
N SER A 104 -16.86 -4.55 10.66
CA SER A 104 -16.97 -5.14 11.99
C SER A 104 -15.60 -5.52 12.57
N ALA A 105 -14.74 -6.17 11.76
CA ALA A 105 -13.37 -6.49 12.16
C ALA A 105 -12.58 -5.21 12.51
N LEU A 106 -12.61 -4.20 11.64
CA LEU A 106 -11.92 -2.92 11.86
C LEU A 106 -12.39 -2.19 13.12
N ARG A 107 -13.70 -2.26 13.45
CA ARG A 107 -14.23 -1.69 14.69
C ARG A 107 -13.68 -2.38 15.94
N SER A 108 -13.41 -3.69 15.86
CA SER A 108 -12.89 -4.48 16.98
C SER A 108 -11.39 -4.36 17.21
N ILE A 109 -10.62 -3.79 16.26
CA ILE A 109 -9.19 -3.52 16.46
C ILE A 109 -9.06 -2.41 17.51
N SER A 110 -8.41 -2.73 18.62
CA SER A 110 -8.12 -1.80 19.70
C SER A 110 -6.62 -1.77 20.00
N VAL A 111 -6.22 -0.74 20.74
CA VAL A 111 -4.85 -0.58 21.22
C VAL A 111 -4.62 -1.57 22.34
N ASN A 112 -3.46 -2.21 22.31
CA ASN A 112 -2.93 -2.93 23.45
C ASN A 112 -1.78 -2.11 24.06
N PRO A 113 -2.04 -1.39 25.17
CA PRO A 113 -1.05 -0.49 25.79
C PRO A 113 0.09 -1.24 26.48
N THR A 114 0.07 -2.58 26.49
CA THR A 114 1.19 -3.37 27.00
C THR A 114 2.33 -3.34 26.01
N GLY A 115 3.06 -2.21 26.00
CA GLY A 115 4.24 -1.98 25.18
C GLY A 115 5.23 -3.14 25.26
N GLY A 116 5.94 -3.36 24.16
CA GLY A 116 6.94 -4.41 24.03
C GLY A 116 7.51 -4.46 22.61
N LEU A 117 8.57 -5.25 22.44
CA LEU A 117 9.14 -5.52 21.13
C LEU A 117 8.10 -6.17 20.23
N ALA A 118 8.02 -5.72 18.98
CA ALA A 118 7.19 -6.36 17.98
C ALA A 118 7.92 -7.59 17.41
N ASP A 119 7.46 -8.79 17.76
CA ASP A 119 7.96 -10.03 17.17
C ASP A 119 7.11 -10.43 15.96
N LEU A 120 7.65 -10.23 14.76
CA LEU A 120 7.01 -10.61 13.49
C LEU A 120 7.12 -12.12 13.22
N THR A 121 7.87 -12.89 14.01
CA THR A 121 8.02 -14.34 13.82
C THR A 121 6.67 -15.05 13.78
N HIS A 122 5.76 -14.69 14.71
CA HIS A 122 4.44 -15.31 14.75
C HIS A 122 3.58 -14.88 13.55
N LEU A 123 3.67 -13.61 13.12
CA LEU A 123 3.02 -13.14 11.90
C LEU A 123 3.46 -13.98 10.70
N PHE A 124 4.76 -14.20 10.54
CA PHE A 124 5.30 -14.94 9.40
C PHE A 124 4.90 -16.42 9.43
N ARG A 125 4.84 -17.05 10.61
CA ARG A 125 4.32 -18.42 10.75
C ARG A 125 2.85 -18.52 10.30
N VAL A 126 2.03 -17.57 10.76
CA VAL A 126 0.62 -17.48 10.37
C VAL A 126 0.49 -17.25 8.86
N ALA A 127 1.23 -16.28 8.32
CA ALA A 127 1.21 -15.93 6.91
C ALA A 127 1.65 -17.10 6.02
N ALA A 128 2.74 -17.78 6.37
CA ALA A 128 3.22 -18.95 5.63
C ALA A 128 2.22 -20.12 5.64
N HIS A 129 1.53 -20.34 6.77
CA HIS A 129 0.51 -21.36 6.87
C HIS A 129 -0.71 -21.05 5.98
N GLU A 130 -1.23 -19.82 6.06
CA GLU A 130 -2.35 -19.40 5.23
C GLU A 130 -1.97 -19.32 3.75
N ALA A 131 -0.74 -18.91 3.42
CA ALA A 131 -0.25 -18.91 2.05
C ALA A 131 -0.24 -20.29 1.40
N LYS A 132 0.13 -21.35 2.14
CA LYS A 132 0.03 -22.73 1.65
C LYS A 132 -1.41 -23.13 1.34
N LYS A 133 -2.37 -22.71 2.17
CA LYS A 133 -3.80 -22.97 1.93
C LYS A 133 -4.33 -22.19 0.72
N SER A 134 -3.97 -20.91 0.59
CA SER A 134 -4.34 -20.09 -0.56
C SER A 134 -3.78 -20.68 -1.86
N ARG A 135 -2.52 -21.11 -1.87
CA ARG A 135 -1.90 -21.77 -3.03
C ARG A 135 -2.63 -23.07 -3.40
N ALA A 136 -3.08 -23.87 -2.43
CA ALA A 136 -3.89 -25.06 -2.69
C ALA A 136 -5.26 -24.75 -3.33
N GLN A 137 -5.74 -23.52 -3.23
CA GLN A 137 -6.96 -23.01 -3.88
C GLN A 137 -6.66 -22.21 -5.16
N ASN A 138 -5.41 -22.24 -5.66
CA ASN A 138 -4.94 -21.44 -6.78
C ASN A 138 -5.11 -19.92 -6.56
N ARG A 139 -4.70 -19.45 -5.37
CA ARG A 139 -4.79 -18.05 -4.93
C ARG A 139 -3.45 -17.54 -4.44
N LEU A 140 -3.19 -16.26 -4.64
CA LEU A 140 -2.02 -15.57 -4.12
C LEU A 140 -2.30 -15.14 -2.67
N PHE A 141 -1.30 -15.24 -1.79
CA PHE A 141 -1.41 -14.75 -0.42
C PHE A 141 -0.52 -13.54 -0.20
N ARG A 142 -1.12 -12.51 0.40
CA ARG A 142 -0.50 -11.21 0.61
C ARG A 142 -0.76 -10.73 2.03
N VAL A 143 0.25 -10.15 2.66
CA VAL A 143 0.14 -9.48 3.95
C VAL A 143 0.36 -7.99 3.74
N ILE A 144 -0.51 -7.16 4.31
CA ILE A 144 -0.32 -5.71 4.37
C ILE A 144 -0.21 -5.33 5.85
N LEU A 145 0.99 -4.92 6.28
CA LEU A 145 1.32 -4.55 7.65
C LEU A 145 1.28 -3.03 7.82
N PHE A 146 0.47 -2.54 8.76
CA PHE A 146 0.45 -1.15 9.19
C PHE A 146 1.31 -0.97 10.44
N TYR A 147 2.55 -0.53 10.21
CA TYR A 147 3.66 -0.27 11.14
C TYR A 147 3.44 0.99 12.00
N CYS A 148 3.38 1.00 13.34
CA CYS A 148 3.28 2.27 14.09
C CYS A 148 4.37 2.52 15.14
N ARG A 149 5.03 1.49 15.67
CA ARG A 149 6.13 1.67 16.62
C ARG A 149 7.33 2.36 15.99
N SER A 150 7.91 3.35 16.65
CA SER A 150 9.12 4.04 16.21
C SER A 150 10.26 3.97 17.22
N SER A 151 9.95 3.54 18.45
CA SER A 151 10.90 3.41 19.56
C SER A 151 11.86 2.23 19.44
N SER A 152 11.47 1.13 18.78
CA SER A 152 12.29 -0.08 18.66
C SER A 152 12.05 -0.82 17.35
N PRO A 153 13.09 -1.37 16.68
CA PRO A 153 12.93 -2.17 15.48
C PRO A 153 12.15 -3.46 15.75
N PRO A 154 11.31 -3.93 14.81
CA PRO A 154 10.74 -5.26 14.90
C PRO A 154 11.84 -6.33 14.85
N HIS A 155 11.57 -7.48 15.47
CA HIS A 155 12.43 -8.65 15.38
C HIS A 155 11.68 -9.79 14.69
N HIS A 156 12.42 -10.67 14.00
CA HIS A 156 11.89 -11.94 13.53
C HIS A 156 12.96 -13.02 13.48
N GLN A 157 12.51 -14.28 13.57
CA GLN A 157 13.31 -15.47 13.30
C GLN A 157 12.61 -16.26 12.22
N TRP A 158 13.06 -16.06 10.97
CA TRP A 158 12.46 -16.69 9.80
C TRP A 158 13.53 -17.26 8.88
N PRO A 159 13.39 -18.50 8.38
CA PRO A 159 14.36 -19.07 7.44
C PRO A 159 14.35 -18.31 6.11
N ALA A 160 15.51 -17.82 5.67
CA ALA A 160 15.66 -17.06 4.41
C ALA A 160 15.21 -17.80 3.15
N SER A 161 15.10 -19.13 3.19
CA SER A 161 14.62 -19.95 2.07
C SER A 161 13.11 -19.95 1.87
N GLN A 162 12.33 -19.34 2.77
CA GLN A 162 10.86 -19.43 2.76
C GLN A 162 10.19 -18.12 2.34
N LYS A 163 10.13 -17.90 1.02
CA LYS A 163 9.35 -16.83 0.38
C LYS A 163 8.01 -17.36 -0.10
N LEU A 164 7.04 -17.42 0.81
CA LEU A 164 5.74 -18.08 0.56
C LEU A 164 4.59 -17.11 0.31
N PHE A 165 4.77 -15.83 0.62
CA PHE A 165 3.76 -14.78 0.52
C PHE A 165 4.43 -13.47 0.13
N THR A 166 3.65 -12.44 -0.18
CA THR A 166 4.18 -11.07 -0.37
C THR A 166 3.85 -10.22 0.85
N LEU A 167 4.82 -9.48 1.38
CA LEU A 167 4.62 -8.55 2.49
C LEU A 167 4.69 -7.11 1.97
N ASP A 168 3.66 -6.31 2.18
CA ASP A 168 3.73 -4.86 2.05
C ASP A 168 3.68 -4.20 3.42
N VAL A 169 4.36 -3.07 3.55
CA VAL A 169 4.43 -2.31 4.80
C VAL A 169 4.01 -0.87 4.58
N VAL A 170 3.17 -0.36 5.47
CA VAL A 170 2.89 1.06 5.63
C VAL A 170 3.38 1.47 7.02
N TYR A 171 4.51 2.16 7.08
CA TYR A 171 5.15 2.59 8.31
C TYR A 171 4.79 4.05 8.64
N LEU A 172 4.07 4.25 9.74
CA LEU A 172 3.68 5.56 10.26
C LEU A 172 4.45 5.83 11.55
N HIS A 173 5.10 6.99 11.64
CA HIS A 173 5.88 7.35 12.82
C HIS A 173 5.92 8.86 13.02
N ASP A 174 6.49 9.29 14.14
CA ASP A 174 6.88 10.69 14.35
C ASP A 174 8.28 10.94 13.82
N LYS A 175 8.60 12.21 13.54
CA LYS A 175 9.96 12.58 13.16
C LYS A 175 10.97 12.07 14.20
N PRO A 176 12.23 11.80 13.79
CA PRO A 176 13.28 11.40 14.71
C PRO A 176 13.41 12.36 15.89
N GLY A 177 13.52 11.81 17.09
CA GLY A 177 13.69 12.49 18.36
C GLY A 177 14.41 11.58 19.37
N PRO A 178 14.61 12.05 20.61
CA PRO A 178 15.38 11.30 21.61
C PRO A 178 14.81 9.93 21.97
N GLU A 179 13.48 9.79 21.88
CA GLU A 179 12.73 8.61 22.33
C GLU A 179 12.40 7.63 21.19
N ASN A 180 12.82 7.92 19.94
CA ASN A 180 12.53 7.05 18.80
C ASN A 180 13.71 6.91 17.82
N CYS A 181 13.65 5.87 16.99
CA CYS A 181 14.67 5.54 16.01
C CYS A 181 14.06 5.08 14.67
N PRO A 182 13.22 5.92 14.02
CA PRO A 182 12.43 5.49 12.87
C PRO A 182 13.27 4.99 11.68
N GLN A 183 14.50 5.48 11.48
CA GLN A 183 15.39 4.94 10.46
C GLN A 183 15.75 3.46 10.73
N LYS A 184 16.13 3.12 11.97
CA LYS A 184 16.47 1.73 12.34
C LYS A 184 15.26 0.81 12.20
N VAL A 185 14.07 1.32 12.50
CA VAL A 185 12.82 0.60 12.32
C VAL A 185 12.52 0.38 10.84
N TYR A 186 12.67 1.41 10.01
CA TYR A 186 12.51 1.32 8.56
C TYR A 186 13.47 0.28 7.97
N ASP A 187 14.75 0.35 8.31
CA ASP A 187 15.77 -0.59 7.82
C ASP A 187 15.42 -2.05 8.18
N ALA A 188 14.95 -2.29 9.41
CA ALA A 188 14.50 -3.62 9.83
C ALA A 188 13.22 -4.08 9.11
N LEU A 189 12.31 -3.17 8.77
CA LEU A 189 11.12 -3.49 7.98
C LEU A 189 11.47 -3.80 6.52
N VAL A 190 12.45 -3.09 5.94
CA VAL A 190 12.99 -3.40 4.60
C VAL A 190 13.61 -4.79 4.59
N ASP A 191 14.48 -5.09 5.57
CA ASP A 191 15.12 -6.40 5.72
C ASP A 191 14.07 -7.52 5.82
N ALA A 192 13.04 -7.32 6.65
CA ALA A 192 11.93 -8.25 6.79
C ALA A 192 11.17 -8.47 5.45
N LEU A 193 10.93 -7.39 4.69
CA LEU A 193 10.28 -7.44 3.38
C LEU A 193 11.05 -8.31 2.39
N GLU A 194 12.36 -8.06 2.28
CA GLU A 194 13.26 -8.78 1.38
C GLU A 194 13.37 -10.25 1.72
N HIS A 195 13.34 -10.57 3.02
CA HIS A 195 13.44 -11.93 3.54
C HIS A 195 12.22 -12.80 3.22
N VAL A 196 11.00 -12.24 3.29
CA VAL A 196 9.76 -13.06 3.22
C VAL A 196 9.01 -12.99 1.89
N SER A 197 9.26 -11.96 1.08
CA SER A 197 8.38 -11.66 -0.07
C SER A 197 8.69 -12.50 -1.31
N GLU A 198 7.67 -13.18 -1.84
CA GLU A 198 7.68 -13.97 -3.09
C GLU A 198 7.65 -13.08 -4.34
N TYR A 199 6.85 -12.02 -4.31
CA TYR A 199 6.79 -11.01 -5.37
C TYR A 199 7.38 -9.69 -4.86
N GLU A 200 7.56 -8.74 -5.79
CA GLU A 200 7.93 -7.37 -5.46
C GLU A 200 7.07 -6.84 -4.33
N ALA A 201 7.72 -6.23 -3.34
CA ALA A 201 7.13 -5.85 -2.07
C ALA A 201 7.27 -4.34 -1.88
N PHE A 202 6.21 -3.67 -1.44
CA PHE A 202 6.21 -2.23 -1.26
C PHE A 202 6.30 -1.84 0.21
N ILE A 203 7.13 -0.84 0.49
CA ILE A 203 7.23 -0.18 1.79
C ILE A 203 7.01 1.32 1.63
N PHE A 204 6.01 1.84 2.34
CA PHE A 204 5.70 3.27 2.37
C PHE A 204 5.91 3.82 3.77
N GLU A 205 6.67 4.90 3.90
CA GLU A 205 6.91 5.60 5.18
C GLU A 205 6.19 6.97 5.22
N SER A 206 5.76 7.39 6.41
CA SER A 206 5.21 8.73 6.62
C SER A 206 5.44 9.24 8.04
N GLY A 207 6.47 10.06 8.21
CA GLY A 207 6.73 10.85 9.42
C GLY A 207 5.90 12.14 9.59
N GLN A 208 5.03 12.47 8.62
CA GLN A 208 4.34 13.77 8.58
C GLN A 208 2.97 13.74 9.25
N GLY A 209 2.36 12.57 9.40
CA GLY A 209 1.05 12.40 10.02
C GLY A 209 -0.12 12.96 9.21
N LEU A 210 -0.02 13.11 7.88
CA LEU A 210 -1.13 13.58 7.04
C LEU A 210 -1.98 12.40 6.54
N PRO A 211 -3.29 12.32 6.81
CA PRO A 211 -4.11 11.18 6.38
C PRO A 211 -4.12 11.00 4.87
N ARG A 212 -4.19 12.10 4.11
CA ARG A 212 -4.17 12.04 2.62
C ARG A 212 -2.96 11.29 2.05
N VAL A 213 -1.83 11.31 2.75
CA VAL A 213 -0.61 10.60 2.35
C VAL A 213 -0.83 9.10 2.54
N LEU A 214 -1.35 8.69 3.69
CA LEU A 214 -1.73 7.31 3.98
C LEU A 214 -2.74 6.78 2.96
N PHE A 215 -3.81 7.52 2.66
CA PHE A 215 -4.79 7.10 1.66
C PHE A 215 -4.15 6.88 0.29
N ARG A 216 -3.28 7.81 -0.17
CA ARG A 216 -2.56 7.66 -1.45
C ARG A 216 -1.66 6.41 -1.46
N GLN A 217 -0.92 6.17 -0.38
CA GLN A 217 -0.04 5.00 -0.24
C GLN A 217 -0.87 3.71 -0.29
N VAL A 218 -1.96 3.63 0.46
CA VAL A 218 -2.86 2.47 0.46
C VAL A 218 -3.57 2.28 -0.89
N SER A 219 -3.94 3.35 -1.60
CA SER A 219 -4.45 3.25 -2.97
C SER A 219 -3.42 2.66 -3.93
N THR A 220 -2.13 2.96 -3.74
CA THR A 220 -1.05 2.39 -4.57
C THR A 220 -0.93 0.88 -4.32
N LEU A 221 -1.17 0.44 -3.08
CA LEU A 221 -1.21 -0.98 -2.73
C LEU A 221 -2.39 -1.74 -3.37
N LEU A 222 -3.37 -1.08 -3.99
CA LEU A 222 -4.42 -1.80 -4.74
C LEU A 222 -3.87 -2.61 -5.92
N ALA A 223 -2.68 -2.24 -6.44
CA ALA A 223 -2.02 -2.95 -7.51
C ALA A 223 -1.79 -4.43 -7.13
N HIS A 224 -2.06 -5.32 -8.08
CA HIS A 224 -1.89 -6.76 -7.88
C HIS A 224 -0.38 -7.11 -7.85
N PRO A 225 0.11 -7.95 -6.93
CA PRO A 225 1.55 -8.27 -6.82
C PRO A 225 2.18 -8.81 -8.11
N GLN A 226 1.44 -9.59 -8.91
CA GLN A 226 1.91 -10.09 -10.21
C GLN A 226 1.90 -9.06 -11.36
N GLN A 227 1.36 -7.86 -11.14
CA GLN A 227 1.19 -6.84 -12.19
C GLN A 227 1.90 -5.52 -11.90
N ARG A 228 2.20 -5.22 -10.64
CA ARG A 228 2.88 -3.98 -10.27
C ARG A 228 4.35 -4.02 -10.71
N CYS A 229 4.87 -2.86 -11.10
CA CYS A 229 6.31 -2.65 -11.29
C CYS A 229 7.03 -2.62 -9.93
N VAL A 230 8.37 -2.55 -9.98
CA VAL A 230 9.18 -2.28 -8.80
C VAL A 230 8.86 -0.90 -8.22
N GLN A 231 9.00 -0.73 -6.91
CA GLN A 231 8.53 0.49 -6.24
C GLN A 231 9.21 1.75 -6.79
N ASP A 232 10.48 1.66 -7.16
CA ASP A 232 11.28 2.78 -7.70
C ASP A 232 10.78 3.28 -9.07
N ASP A 233 10.06 2.43 -9.80
CA ASP A 233 9.50 2.74 -11.13
C ASP A 233 8.07 3.32 -11.05
N LEU A 234 7.54 3.58 -9.84
CA LEU A 234 6.20 4.14 -9.67
C LEU A 234 6.12 5.61 -10.11
N ASP A 235 5.74 5.84 -11.37
CA ASP A 235 5.39 7.18 -11.86
C ASP A 235 3.90 7.49 -11.64
N ILE A 236 3.52 7.79 -10.40
CA ILE A 236 2.14 8.20 -10.09
C ILE A 236 1.92 9.63 -10.62
N PRO A 237 1.01 9.85 -11.58
CA PRO A 237 0.82 11.16 -12.20
C PRO A 237 0.54 12.25 -11.16
N LYS A 238 1.24 13.39 -11.28
CA LYS A 238 1.03 14.56 -10.41
C LYS A 238 -0.38 15.10 -10.61
N SER A 239 -0.98 15.60 -9.53
CA SER A 239 -2.33 16.19 -9.56
C SER A 239 -2.43 17.26 -10.65
N LEU A 240 -3.40 17.10 -11.56
CA LEU A 240 -3.69 18.06 -12.63
C LEU A 240 -4.17 19.42 -12.09
N ALA A 241 -4.63 19.47 -10.83
CA ALA A 241 -5.19 20.66 -10.20
C ALA A 241 -4.13 21.71 -9.79
N ARG A 242 -2.83 21.43 -9.93
CA ARG A 242 -1.72 22.35 -9.62
C ARG A 242 -1.02 22.93 -10.85
N LYS A 243 -1.72 23.07 -11.98
CA LYS A 243 -1.26 23.98 -13.02
C LYS A 243 -1.69 25.40 -12.65
N THR A 244 -0.92 26.08 -11.80
CA THR A 244 -0.92 27.54 -11.80
C THR A 244 -0.51 28.00 -13.21
N PRO A 245 -1.20 28.97 -13.83
CA PRO A 245 -0.75 29.51 -15.10
C PRO A 245 0.69 30.03 -14.95
N PRO A 246 1.57 29.83 -15.94
CA PRO A 246 2.88 30.46 -15.93
C PRO A 246 2.71 31.98 -15.82
N ALA A 247 3.45 32.61 -14.92
CA ALA A 247 3.37 34.04 -14.62
C ALA A 247 3.83 34.94 -15.79
N ASP A 248 4.28 34.35 -16.91
CA ASP A 248 4.85 35.08 -18.04
C ASP A 248 3.86 35.35 -19.19
N ALA A 249 2.55 35.38 -18.90
CA ALA A 249 1.53 35.85 -19.83
C ALA A 249 1.04 37.29 -19.53
N MET A 250 1.81 38.08 -18.77
CA MET A 250 1.64 39.53 -18.67
C MET A 250 2.74 40.25 -19.45
N THR A 251 2.80 40.02 -20.76
CA THR A 251 3.58 40.87 -21.67
C THR A 251 2.64 41.68 -22.55
N GLY A 252 2.81 43.01 -22.51
CA GLY A 252 2.47 43.90 -23.63
C GLY A 252 1.01 44.31 -23.78
N ALA A 253 0.47 45.12 -22.87
CA ALA A 253 -0.57 46.06 -23.26
C ALA A 253 0.09 47.18 -24.08
N GLU A 254 0.23 46.94 -25.39
CA GLU A 254 0.59 47.98 -26.35
C GLU A 254 -0.57 48.97 -26.43
N VAL A 255 -0.33 50.20 -25.97
CA VAL A 255 -1.29 51.31 -26.05
C VAL A 255 -1.43 51.71 -27.50
N ILE A 256 -2.52 51.32 -28.15
CA ILE A 256 -2.90 51.82 -29.47
C ILE A 256 -3.54 53.21 -29.29
N PRO A 257 -2.99 54.31 -29.85
CA PRO A 257 -3.65 55.61 -29.78
C PRO A 257 -4.79 55.70 -30.79
N VAL A 258 -5.95 56.14 -30.31
CA VAL A 258 -7.15 56.38 -31.13
C VAL A 258 -7.00 57.71 -31.89
N PRO A 259 -7.22 57.77 -33.22
CA PRO A 259 -7.19 59.02 -33.94
C PRO A 259 -8.48 59.80 -33.69
N SER A 260 -8.32 61.10 -33.42
CA SER A 260 -9.40 62.03 -33.16
C SER A 260 -10.20 62.36 -34.43
N GLN A 261 -11.52 62.30 -34.33
CA GLN A 261 -12.45 63.11 -35.12
C GLN A 261 -13.43 63.80 -34.17
#